data_AF-A0AAW8JI69-F1
#
_entry.id   AF-A0AAW8JI69-F1
#
_cell.length_a   1.000
_cell.length_b   1.000
_cell.length_c   1.000
_cell.angle_alpha   90.00
_cell.angle_beta   90.00
_cell.angle_gamma   90.00
#
_symmetry.space_group_name_H-M   'P 1'
#
loop_
_entity.id
_entity.type
_entity.pdbx_description
1 polymer ?
#
loop_
_entity_poly.entity_id
_entity_poly.type
_entity_poly.pdbx_seq_one_letter_code
_entity_poly.pdbx_strand_id
1 'polypeptide(L)'
;MKMKSAFLGLSLMLYATLSFAAAPSDQSIQQLFKVMNLEQLTQETMQQLKPQLANQATQMVSMITHHSELNAKEQKVAQQVTEKLYSKTSEMVSWKYLQPIYTQVYKEAYSQEEVQAQIDFYATPIGQSILKKTPIVAQKTMALMSDGIQKAALTQAQDMQTILNQLHE
;
A
#
# COMPACT_ATOMS: atom_id res chain seq x y z
N MET A 1 -34.18 7.30 72.18
CA MET A 1 -34.13 6.01 71.44
C MET A 1 -35.43 5.83 70.66
N LYS A 2 -35.38 5.92 69.32
CA LYS A 2 -36.26 5.27 68.32
C LYS A 2 -35.92 5.85 66.94
N MET A 3 -35.17 5.07 66.15
CA MET A 3 -34.88 5.29 64.73
C MET A 3 -36.15 5.15 63.90
N LYS A 4 -36.31 5.99 62.88
CA LYS A 4 -37.01 5.65 61.64
C LYS A 4 -36.26 6.26 60.45
N SER A 5 -35.87 5.36 59.57
CA SER A 5 -35.01 5.49 58.40
C SER A 5 -35.68 6.33 57.30
N ALA A 6 -34.94 7.26 56.70
CA ALA A 6 -35.30 7.85 55.41
C ALA A 6 -34.17 7.57 54.42
N PHE A 7 -34.40 6.54 53.60
CA PHE A 7 -33.67 6.29 52.36
C PHE A 7 -33.85 7.50 51.45
N LEU A 8 -32.76 8.09 50.96
CA LEU A 8 -32.78 8.87 49.72
C LEU A 8 -31.64 8.38 48.84
N GLY A 9 -31.96 7.38 48.02
CA GLY A 9 -31.07 6.89 46.97
C GLY A 9 -30.96 7.94 45.87
N LEU A 10 -29.78 8.50 45.70
CA LEU A 10 -29.44 9.30 44.54
C LEU A 10 -29.11 8.35 43.39
N SER A 11 -30.12 8.02 42.60
CA SER A 11 -29.97 7.26 41.36
C SER A 11 -29.19 8.13 40.35
N LEU A 12 -27.88 7.89 40.23
CA LEU A 12 -27.11 8.35 39.07
C LEU A 12 -27.58 7.53 37.87
N MET A 13 -28.40 8.14 37.01
CA MET A 13 -28.67 7.63 35.67
C MET A 13 -27.37 7.67 34.87
N LEU A 14 -26.75 6.51 34.72
CA LEU A 14 -25.74 6.24 33.70
C LEU A 14 -26.43 6.29 32.33
N TYR A 15 -26.45 7.46 31.70
CA TYR A 15 -26.65 7.53 30.25
C TYR A 15 -25.37 7.02 29.58
N ALA A 16 -25.27 5.69 29.45
CA ALA A 16 -24.38 5.11 28.46
C ALA A 16 -24.97 5.44 27.10
N THR A 17 -24.61 6.61 26.55
CA THR A 17 -24.74 6.82 25.11
C THR A 17 -23.85 5.76 24.46
N LEU A 18 -24.48 4.73 23.90
CA LEU A 18 -23.86 3.94 22.84
C LEU A 18 -23.62 4.93 21.70
N SER A 19 -22.49 5.64 21.76
CA SER A 19 -22.02 6.47 20.66
C SER A 19 -21.64 5.49 19.56
N PHE A 20 -22.62 5.08 18.77
CA PHE A 20 -22.35 4.49 17.47
C PHE A 20 -21.55 5.54 16.72
N ALA A 21 -20.26 5.28 16.54
CA ALA A 21 -19.37 6.16 15.83
C ALA A 21 -19.97 6.36 14.43
N ALA A 22 -20.31 7.60 14.08
CA ALA A 22 -21.05 7.87 12.87
C ALA A 22 -20.21 7.48 11.66
N ALA A 23 -20.81 6.90 10.62
CA ALA A 23 -20.09 6.66 9.38
C ALA A 23 -19.60 8.02 8.79
N PRO A 24 -18.39 8.07 8.22
CA PRO A 24 -17.83 9.29 7.67
C PRO A 24 -18.62 9.77 6.44
N SER A 25 -18.74 11.09 6.31
CA SER A 25 -19.33 11.74 5.15
C SER A 25 -18.42 11.62 3.92
N ASP A 26 -19.02 11.65 2.73
CA ASP A 26 -18.27 11.70 1.46
C ASP A 26 -17.33 12.89 1.40
N GLN A 27 -17.73 14.03 1.95
CA GLN A 27 -16.93 15.24 1.98
C GLN A 27 -15.66 15.06 2.83
N SER A 28 -15.78 14.48 4.02
CA SER A 28 -14.62 14.23 4.90
C SER A 28 -13.66 13.24 4.25
N ILE A 29 -14.16 12.16 3.65
CA ILE A 29 -13.32 11.19 2.94
C ILE A 29 -12.58 11.84 1.76
N GLN A 30 -13.28 12.63 0.94
CA GLN A 30 -12.63 13.34 -0.17
C GLN A 30 -11.58 14.33 0.32
N GLN A 31 -11.82 15.01 1.45
CA GLN A 31 -10.84 15.89 2.07
C GLN A 31 -9.62 15.08 2.55
N LEU A 32 -9.82 13.94 3.19
CA LEU A 32 -8.74 13.05 3.59
C LEU A 32 -7.90 12.61 2.39
N PHE A 33 -8.53 12.20 1.29
CA PHE A 33 -7.82 11.79 0.08
C PHE A 33 -6.97 12.91 -0.53
N LYS A 34 -7.47 14.15 -0.50
CA LYS A 34 -6.71 15.33 -0.92
C LYS A 34 -5.51 15.57 -0.03
N VAL A 35 -5.70 15.54 1.30
CA VAL A 35 -4.60 15.73 2.26
C VAL A 35 -3.55 14.62 2.13
N MET A 36 -3.97 13.39 1.87
CA MET A 36 -3.06 12.27 1.61
C MET A 36 -2.42 12.29 0.22
N ASN A 37 -2.84 13.19 -0.68
CA ASN A 37 -2.40 13.28 -2.08
C ASN A 37 -2.57 11.98 -2.86
N LEU A 38 -3.65 11.23 -2.63
CA LEU A 38 -3.84 9.90 -3.23
C LEU A 38 -3.90 9.94 -4.77
N GLU A 39 -4.51 10.97 -5.35
CA GLU A 39 -4.53 11.12 -6.81
C GLU A 39 -3.12 11.22 -7.40
N GLN A 40 -2.29 12.09 -6.84
CA GLN A 40 -0.89 12.22 -7.25
C GLN A 40 -0.12 10.90 -7.05
N LEU A 41 -0.33 10.23 -5.91
CA LEU A 41 0.30 8.95 -5.63
C LEU A 41 -0.05 7.88 -6.67
N THR A 42 -1.31 7.81 -7.12
CA THR A 42 -1.72 6.87 -8.19
C THR A 42 -1.05 7.20 -9.53
N GLN A 43 -0.92 8.49 -9.86
CA GLN A 43 -0.23 8.93 -11.08
C GLN A 43 1.26 8.58 -11.05
N GLU A 44 1.94 8.85 -9.93
CA GLU A 44 3.36 8.51 -9.73
C GLU A 44 3.58 7.00 -9.79
N THR A 45 2.71 6.21 -9.16
CA THR A 45 2.73 4.75 -9.23
C THR A 45 2.64 4.26 -10.67
N MET A 46 1.74 4.83 -11.47
CA MET A 46 1.63 4.46 -12.90
C MET A 46 2.86 4.81 -13.72
N GLN A 47 3.50 5.94 -13.44
CA GLN A 47 4.75 6.31 -14.11
C GLN A 47 5.86 5.31 -13.78
N GLN A 48 5.95 4.88 -12.51
CA GLN A 48 6.93 3.89 -12.06
C GLN A 48 6.67 2.48 -12.61
N LEU A 49 5.43 2.14 -12.93
CA LEU A 49 5.06 0.84 -13.50
C LEU A 49 5.44 0.70 -14.98
N LYS A 50 5.50 1.80 -15.74
CA LYS A 50 5.72 1.73 -17.20
C LYS A 50 7.01 0.98 -17.60
N PRO A 51 8.18 1.22 -16.98
CA PRO A 51 9.39 0.45 -17.27
C PRO A 51 9.26 -1.04 -16.92
N GLN A 52 8.51 -1.38 -15.87
CA GLN A 52 8.29 -2.77 -15.47
C GLN A 52 7.43 -3.51 -16.51
N LEU A 53 6.40 -2.85 -17.02
CA LEU A 53 5.58 -3.37 -18.12
C LEU A 53 6.41 -3.55 -19.41
N ALA A 54 7.35 -2.62 -19.67
CA ALA A 54 8.25 -2.72 -20.82
C ALA A 54 9.21 -3.93 -20.71
N ASN A 55 9.76 -4.15 -19.52
CA ASN A 55 10.60 -5.32 -19.25
C ASN A 55 9.79 -6.62 -19.37
N GLN A 56 8.57 -6.65 -18.82
CA GLN A 56 7.68 -7.80 -18.93
C GLN A 56 7.33 -8.11 -20.39
N ALA A 57 7.03 -7.09 -21.20
CA ALA A 57 6.74 -7.26 -22.61
C ALA A 57 7.95 -7.79 -23.38
N THR A 58 9.15 -7.27 -23.11
CA THR A 58 10.41 -7.76 -23.70
C THR A 58 10.63 -9.23 -23.35
N GLN A 59 10.47 -9.61 -22.08
CA GLN A 59 10.59 -11.00 -21.64
C GLN A 59 9.55 -11.91 -22.30
N MET A 60 8.30 -11.46 -22.43
CA MET A 60 7.24 -12.22 -23.09
C MET A 60 7.59 -12.50 -24.56
N VAL A 61 8.05 -11.49 -25.30
CA VAL A 61 8.45 -11.67 -26.70
C VAL A 61 9.64 -12.61 -26.82
N SER A 62 10.66 -12.44 -25.97
CA SER A 62 11.84 -13.30 -25.92
C SER A 62 11.48 -14.77 -25.68
N MET A 63 10.53 -15.05 -24.78
CA MET A 63 10.06 -16.42 -24.53
C MET A 63 9.33 -17.04 -25.73
N ILE A 64 8.55 -16.25 -26.46
CA ILE A 64 7.78 -16.72 -27.62
C ILE A 64 8.68 -16.96 -28.84
N THR A 65 9.68 -16.10 -29.05
CA THR A 65 10.59 -16.22 -30.19
C THR A 65 11.81 -17.10 -29.90
N HIS A 66 12.02 -17.45 -28.62
CA HIS A 66 13.22 -18.12 -28.12
C HIS A 66 14.53 -17.36 -28.43
N HIS A 67 14.45 -16.04 -28.65
CA HIS A 67 15.61 -15.19 -28.86
C HIS A 67 16.05 -14.54 -27.55
N SER A 68 17.34 -14.64 -27.21
CA SER A 68 17.93 -13.93 -26.07
C SER A 68 17.99 -12.41 -26.29
N GLU A 69 18.19 -11.98 -27.54
CA GLU A 69 18.16 -10.57 -27.95
C GLU A 69 17.11 -10.35 -29.03
N LEU A 70 16.25 -9.36 -28.83
CA LEU A 70 15.17 -9.05 -29.76
C LEU A 70 15.69 -8.28 -30.98
N ASN A 71 15.30 -8.73 -32.18
CA ASN A 71 15.52 -7.96 -33.40
C ASN A 71 14.57 -6.75 -33.50
N ALA A 72 14.77 -5.88 -34.49
CA ALA A 72 13.97 -4.65 -34.64
C ALA A 72 12.45 -4.88 -34.74
N LYS A 73 12.01 -5.97 -35.38
CA LYS A 73 10.58 -6.32 -35.48
C LYS A 73 10.03 -6.74 -34.11
N GLU A 74 10.78 -7.55 -33.38
CA GLU A 74 10.41 -8.03 -32.05
C GLU A 74 10.40 -6.92 -31.01
N GLN A 75 11.36 -5.99 -31.04
CA GLN A 75 11.36 -4.79 -30.19
C GLN A 75 10.11 -3.93 -30.44
N LYS A 76 9.72 -3.75 -31.71
CA LYS A 76 8.49 -3.03 -32.06
C LYS A 76 7.24 -3.74 -31.52
N VAL A 77 7.19 -5.08 -31.59
CA VAL A 77 6.10 -5.86 -30.99
C VAL A 77 6.09 -5.70 -29.46
N ALA A 78 7.24 -5.79 -28.79
CA ALA A 78 7.35 -5.60 -27.35
C ALA A 78 6.87 -4.20 -26.93
N GLN A 79 7.19 -3.16 -27.70
CA GLN A 79 6.70 -1.80 -27.46
C GLN A 79 5.17 -1.73 -27.58
N GLN A 80 4.58 -2.33 -28.63
CA GLN A 80 3.12 -2.36 -28.80
C GLN A 80 2.42 -3.10 -27.65
N VAL A 81 2.99 -4.21 -27.19
CA VAL A 81 2.51 -4.95 -26.01
C VAL A 81 2.59 -4.06 -24.77
N THR A 82 3.72 -3.35 -24.56
CA THR A 82 3.90 -2.41 -23.46
C THR A 82 2.83 -1.33 -23.46
N GLU A 83 2.57 -0.70 -24.60
CA GLU A 83 1.56 0.36 -24.75
C GLU A 83 0.15 -0.17 -24.45
N LYS A 84 -0.16 -1.38 -24.93
CA LYS A 84 -1.46 -2.02 -24.66
C LYS A 84 -1.65 -2.35 -23.19
N LEU A 85 -0.63 -2.92 -22.55
CA LEU A 85 -0.64 -3.22 -21.11
C LEU A 85 -0.75 -1.93 -20.31
N TYR A 86 0.07 -0.93 -20.62
CA TYR A 86 0.06 0.36 -19.93
C TYR A 86 -1.30 1.04 -20.01
N SER A 87 -1.91 1.11 -21.20
CA SER A 87 -3.23 1.70 -21.39
C SER A 87 -4.29 0.99 -20.54
N LYS A 88 -4.35 -0.35 -20.60
CA LYS A 88 -5.27 -1.16 -19.80
C LYS A 88 -5.08 -0.96 -18.30
N THR A 89 -3.84 -1.04 -17.82
CA THR A 89 -3.52 -0.87 -16.40
C THR A 89 -3.82 0.54 -15.93
N SER A 90 -3.47 1.56 -16.72
CA SER A 90 -3.69 2.97 -16.38
C SER A 90 -5.16 3.29 -16.13
N GLU A 91 -6.08 2.65 -16.84
CA GLU A 91 -7.52 2.82 -16.64
C GLU A 91 -7.94 2.24 -15.27
N MET A 92 -7.51 1.01 -14.97
CA MET A 92 -7.87 0.30 -13.75
C MET A 92 -7.27 0.89 -12.48
N VAL A 93 -6.10 1.54 -12.56
CA VAL A 93 -5.49 2.20 -11.39
C VAL A 93 -5.60 3.72 -11.44
N SER A 94 -6.39 4.24 -12.39
CA SER A 94 -6.69 5.67 -12.42
C SER A 94 -7.41 6.08 -11.13
N TRP A 95 -7.13 7.30 -10.67
CA TRP A 95 -7.86 7.85 -9.53
C TRP A 95 -9.38 7.85 -9.77
N LYS A 96 -9.82 8.11 -11.01
CA LYS A 96 -11.24 8.03 -11.40
C LYS A 96 -11.87 6.67 -11.09
N TYR A 97 -11.14 5.58 -11.31
CA TYR A 97 -11.63 4.22 -11.01
C TYR A 97 -11.50 3.88 -9.53
N LEU A 98 -10.38 4.24 -8.90
CA LEU A 98 -10.07 3.86 -7.51
C LEU A 98 -10.80 4.68 -6.45
N GLN A 99 -11.06 5.97 -6.70
CA GLN A 99 -11.69 6.86 -5.72
C GLN A 99 -13.01 6.33 -5.15
N PRO A 100 -13.99 5.87 -5.96
CA PRO A 100 -15.25 5.34 -5.40
C PRO A 100 -15.03 4.06 -4.58
N ILE A 101 -14.08 3.20 -4.98
CA ILE A 101 -13.74 1.98 -4.24
C ILE A 101 -13.15 2.35 -2.88
N TYR A 102 -12.18 3.27 -2.85
CA TYR A 102 -11.62 3.77 -1.60
C TYR A 102 -12.67 4.43 -0.72
N THR A 103 -13.59 5.21 -1.30
CA THR A 103 -14.66 5.82 -0.51
C THR A 103 -15.54 4.78 0.15
N GLN A 104 -15.92 3.71 -0.55
CA GLN A 104 -16.69 2.63 0.07
C GLN A 104 -15.93 1.98 1.22
N VAL A 105 -14.65 1.63 1.01
CA VAL A 105 -13.80 1.01 2.04
C VAL A 105 -13.65 1.92 3.27
N TYR A 106 -13.44 3.22 3.08
CA TYR A 106 -13.31 4.15 4.21
C TYR A 106 -14.62 4.32 4.98
N LYS A 107 -15.78 4.29 4.31
CA LYS A 107 -17.10 4.32 4.98
C LYS A 107 -17.36 3.08 5.82
N GLU A 108 -16.87 1.93 5.40
CA GLU A 108 -17.06 0.65 6.10
C GLU A 108 -16.07 0.47 7.25
N ALA A 109 -14.84 0.96 7.09
CA ALA A 109 -13.73 0.67 8.01
C ALA A 109 -13.53 1.72 9.10
N TYR A 110 -13.90 2.98 8.86
CA TYR A 110 -13.62 4.08 9.78
C TYR A 110 -14.88 4.79 10.21
N SER A 111 -14.82 5.43 11.37
CA SER A 111 -15.80 6.42 11.79
C SER A 111 -15.47 7.83 11.29
N GLN A 112 -16.45 8.73 11.39
CA GLN A 112 -16.29 10.14 11.08
C GLN A 112 -15.21 10.81 11.93
N GLU A 113 -15.13 10.43 13.21
CA GLU A 113 -14.13 10.93 14.15
C GLU A 113 -12.72 10.46 13.77
N GLU A 114 -12.57 9.20 13.37
CA GLU A 114 -11.28 8.64 12.93
C GLU A 114 -10.80 9.24 11.61
N VAL A 115 -11.72 9.46 10.65
CA VAL A 115 -11.41 10.18 9.41
C VAL A 115 -10.99 11.62 9.71
N GLN A 116 -11.68 12.30 10.63
CA GLN A 116 -11.32 13.66 11.01
C GLN A 116 -9.94 13.72 11.68
N ALA A 117 -9.63 12.79 12.59
CA ALA A 117 -8.32 12.71 13.23
C ALA A 117 -7.19 12.49 12.20
N GLN A 118 -7.44 11.66 11.18
CA GLN A 118 -6.50 11.48 10.07
C GLN A 118 -6.30 12.77 9.26
N ILE A 119 -7.38 13.50 8.96
CA ILE A 119 -7.30 14.80 8.25
C ILE A 119 -6.45 15.78 9.06
N ASP A 120 -6.78 15.94 10.35
CA ASP A 120 -6.11 16.91 11.23
C ASP A 120 -4.62 16.61 11.34
N PHE A 121 -4.25 15.33 11.48
CA PHE A 121 -2.85 14.91 11.54
C PHE A 121 -2.14 15.11 10.20
N TYR A 122 -2.68 14.55 9.11
CA TYR A 122 -2.01 14.60 7.81
C TYR A 122 -1.95 16.00 7.21
N ALA A 123 -2.81 16.93 7.65
CA ALA A 123 -2.74 18.34 7.24
C ALA A 123 -1.53 19.07 7.83
N THR A 124 -0.93 18.55 8.91
CA THR A 124 0.26 19.17 9.53
C THR A 124 1.51 18.98 8.66
N PRO A 125 2.53 19.87 8.78
CA PRO A 125 3.82 19.69 8.12
C PRO A 125 4.49 18.35 8.48
N ILE A 126 4.32 17.87 9.71
CA ILE A 126 4.89 16.59 10.15
C ILE A 126 4.14 15.40 9.54
N GLY A 127 2.81 15.45 9.49
CA GLY A 127 1.98 14.44 8.83
C GLY A 127 2.29 14.32 7.34
N GLN A 128 2.44 15.46 6.64
CA GLN A 128 2.92 15.50 5.25
C GLN A 128 4.33 14.92 5.10
N SER A 129 5.26 15.23 6.01
CA SER A 129 6.60 14.64 5.97
C SER A 129 6.57 13.13 6.17
N ILE A 130 5.68 12.61 7.01
CA ILE A 130 5.52 11.17 7.24
C ILE A 130 4.99 10.51 5.97
N LEU A 131 3.89 11.02 5.39
CA LEU A 131 3.33 10.48 4.14
C LEU A 131 4.37 10.37 3.02
N LYS A 132 5.20 11.40 2.83
CA LYS A 132 6.28 11.39 1.83
C LYS A 132 7.39 10.38 2.12
N LYS A 133 7.66 10.08 3.40
CA LYS A 133 8.72 9.16 3.82
C LYS A 133 8.26 7.72 3.95
N THR A 134 6.97 7.46 4.16
CA THR A 134 6.40 6.11 4.25
C THR A 134 6.84 5.18 3.11
N PRO A 135 6.72 5.55 1.81
CA PRO A 135 7.19 4.68 0.72
C PRO A 135 8.72 4.49 0.73
N ILE A 136 9.48 5.52 1.12
CA ILE A 136 10.95 5.47 1.20
C ILE A 136 11.40 4.49 2.29
N VAL A 137 10.73 4.52 3.45
CA VAL A 137 11.00 3.58 4.55
C VAL A 137 10.72 2.16 4.08
N ALA A 138 9.57 1.90 3.46
CA ALA A 138 9.25 0.58 2.92
C ALA A 138 10.29 0.10 1.90
N GLN A 139 10.68 0.97 0.95
CA GLN A 139 11.69 0.64 -0.06
C GLN A 139 13.05 0.30 0.56
N LYS A 140 13.52 1.10 1.54
CA LYS A 140 14.79 0.86 2.23
C LYS A 140 14.76 -0.45 3.03
N THR A 141 13.64 -0.73 3.70
CA THR A 141 13.47 -2.00 4.44
C THR A 141 13.58 -3.20 3.50
N MET A 142 12.88 -3.17 2.36
CA MET A 142 12.97 -4.27 1.38
C MET A 142 14.39 -4.44 0.84
N ALA A 143 15.08 -3.35 0.51
CA ALA A 143 16.46 -3.40 0.00
C ALA A 143 17.44 -4.05 0.99
N LEU A 144 17.35 -3.68 2.27
CA LEU A 144 18.19 -4.26 3.33
C LEU A 144 17.88 -5.74 3.56
N MET A 145 16.60 -6.11 3.49
CA MET A 145 16.19 -7.51 3.60
C MET A 145 16.75 -8.34 2.43
N SER A 146 16.71 -7.82 1.20
CA SER A 146 17.28 -8.49 0.03
C SER A 146 18.80 -8.68 0.15
N ASP A 147 19.54 -7.69 0.64
CA ASP A 147 20.99 -7.82 0.91
C ASP A 147 21.28 -8.90 1.96
N GLY A 148 20.49 -8.95 3.05
CA GLY A 148 20.60 -9.99 4.07
C GLY A 148 20.36 -11.40 3.51
N ILE A 149 19.31 -11.57 2.71
CA ILE A 149 18.99 -12.84 2.05
C ILE A 149 20.13 -13.26 1.10
N GLN A 150 20.66 -12.33 0.32
CA GLN A 150 21.78 -12.62 -0.60
C GLN A 150 23.03 -13.08 0.15
N LYS A 151 23.38 -12.42 1.25
CA LYS A 151 24.52 -12.82 2.11
C LYS A 151 24.30 -14.21 2.71
N ALA A 152 23.11 -14.48 3.23
CA ALA A 152 22.77 -15.79 3.79
C ALA A 152 22.89 -16.91 2.75
N ALA A 153 22.45 -16.67 1.51
CA ALA A 153 22.57 -17.63 0.42
C ALA A 153 24.04 -17.94 0.07
N LEU A 154 24.92 -16.93 0.09
CA LEU A 154 26.35 -17.12 -0.13
C LEU A 154 27.00 -17.97 0.97
N THR A 155 26.70 -17.67 2.23
CA THR A 155 27.19 -18.47 3.37
C THR A 155 26.68 -19.91 3.29
N GLN A 156 25.39 -20.10 3.00
CA GLN A 156 24.82 -21.44 2.84
C GLN A 156 25.50 -22.24 1.73
N ALA A 157 25.85 -21.61 0.60
CA ALA A 157 26.59 -22.27 -0.48
C ALA A 157 28.01 -22.69 -0.05
N GLN A 158 28.70 -21.87 0.75
CA GLN A 158 30.02 -22.20 1.31
C GLN A 158 29.94 -23.35 2.31
N ASP A 159 28.95 -23.32 3.21
CA ASP A 159 28.72 -24.38 4.19
C ASP A 159 28.42 -25.71 3.47
N MET A 160 27.57 -25.68 2.44
CA MET A 160 27.28 -26.85 1.62
C MET A 160 28.53 -27.41 0.94
N GLN A 161 29.37 -26.55 0.35
CA GLN A 161 30.62 -26.97 -0.27
C GLN A 161 31.55 -27.63 0.76
N THR A 162 31.62 -27.08 1.97
CA THR A 162 32.43 -27.61 3.07
C THR A 162 31.96 -29.00 3.48
N ILE A 163 30.65 -29.20 3.62
CA ILE A 163 30.05 -30.50 3.94
C ILE A 163 30.33 -31.51 2.83
N LEU A 164 30.14 -31.13 1.55
CA LEU A 164 30.35 -32.03 0.42
C LEU A 164 31.81 -32.48 0.26
N ASN A 165 32.78 -31.62 0.62
CA ASN A 165 34.20 -31.98 0.58
C ASN A 165 34.56 -33.14 1.53
N GLN A 166 33.78 -33.36 2.59
CA GLN A 166 33.98 -34.49 3.53
C GLN A 166 33.75 -35.86 2.87
N LEU A 167 33.10 -35.92 1.70
CA LEU A 167 32.91 -37.18 0.97
C LEU A 167 34.17 -37.67 0.26
N HIS A 168 35.18 -36.82 0.13
CA HIS A 168 36.43 -37.11 -0.57
C HIS A 168 37.65 -37.19 0.38
N GLU A 169 37.42 -37.10 1.68
CA GLU A 169 38.41 -37.39 2.75
C GLU A 169 38.26 -38.84 3.23
#